data_AF-A0AAW1XMJ6-F1
#
_entry.id   AF-A0AAW1XMJ6-F1
#
_cell.length_a   1.000
_cell.length_b   1.000
_cell.length_c   1.000
_cell.angle_alpha   90.00
_cell.angle_beta   90.00
_cell.angle_gamma   90.00
#
_symmetry.space_group_name_H-M   'P 1'
#
loop_
_entity.id
_entity.type
_entity.pdbx_description
1 polymer ?
#
loop_
_entity_poly.entity_id
_entity_poly.type
_entity_poly.pdbx_seq_one_letter_code
_entity_poly.pdbx_strand_id
1 'polypeptide(L)'
;MALAKAKEIVSSNKVVIFSERLDPYSVCVKQLFAVKLWVPYKAIELNEESDGREIQCALADWTGQRALPSVFIGGKHIGNCDKTWALHKKGKLVPLLAEVQIVVPLHRLVTPLPRITKSPQDEFARPTNRKRSRSKLE
;
A
#
# COMPACT_ATOMS: atom_id res chain seq x y z
N MET A 1 -9.83 -1.44 -22.34
CA MET A 1 -10.20 -2.29 -21.17
C MET A 1 -9.33 -1.90 -19.98
N ALA A 2 -9.93 -1.42 -18.88
CA ALA A 2 -9.19 -0.91 -17.72
C ALA A 2 -8.27 -1.95 -17.04
N LEU A 3 -8.70 -3.23 -17.01
CA LEU A 3 -7.87 -4.32 -16.49
C LEU A 3 -6.59 -4.54 -17.29
N ALA A 4 -6.66 -4.43 -18.62
CA ALA A 4 -5.50 -4.61 -19.49
C ALA A 4 -4.45 -3.52 -19.23
N LYS A 5 -4.90 -2.26 -19.11
CA LYS A 5 -4.05 -1.12 -18.74
C LYS A 5 -3.39 -1.34 -17.37
N ALA A 6 -4.15 -1.77 -16.36
CA ALA A 6 -3.60 -2.06 -15.03
C ALA A 6 -2.53 -3.17 -15.07
N LYS A 7 -2.80 -4.26 -15.78
CA LYS A 7 -1.85 -5.38 -15.97
C LYS A 7 -0.60 -4.93 -16.71
N GLU A 8 -0.75 -4.14 -17.76
CA GLU A 8 0.38 -3.59 -18.55
C GLU A 8 1.29 -2.70 -17.69
N ILE A 9 0.71 -1.82 -16.88
CA ILE A 9 1.47 -0.98 -15.93
C ILE A 9 2.22 -1.87 -14.94
N VAL A 10 1.56 -2.90 -14.40
CA VAL A 10 2.14 -3.86 -13.45
C VAL A 10 3.24 -4.72 -14.08
N SER A 11 3.12 -5.09 -15.36
CA SER A 11 4.14 -5.85 -16.08
C SER A 11 5.34 -4.99 -16.50
N SER A 12 5.11 -3.72 -16.83
CA SER A 12 6.16 -2.79 -17.28
C SER A 12 7.03 -2.24 -16.14
N ASN A 13 6.55 -2.31 -14.89
CA ASN A 13 7.22 -1.71 -13.74
C ASN A 13 7.48 -2.75 -12.65
N LYS A 14 8.65 -2.65 -12.01
CA LYS A 14 9.04 -3.57 -10.93
C LYS A 14 8.21 -3.37 -9.66
N VAL A 15 7.87 -2.12 -9.33
CA VAL A 15 7.02 -1.78 -8.17
C VAL A 15 5.97 -0.78 -8.63
N VAL A 16 4.71 -1.13 -8.43
CA VAL A 16 3.55 -0.30 -8.77
C VAL A 16 2.66 -0.12 -7.56
N ILE A 17 2.23 1.11 -7.34
CA ILE A 17 1.32 1.49 -6.27
C ILE A 17 0.13 2.18 -6.92
N PHE A 18 -1.02 1.53 -6.93
CA PHE A 18 -2.27 2.20 -7.25
C PHE A 18 -2.76 2.90 -5.98
N SER A 19 -2.93 4.20 -6.07
CA SER A 19 -3.20 5.07 -4.93
C SER A 19 -4.26 6.11 -5.26
N GLU A 20 -4.67 6.83 -4.22
CA GLU A 20 -5.40 8.07 -4.32
C GLU A 20 -4.56 9.19 -3.68
N ARG A 21 -4.50 10.35 -4.33
CA ARG A 21 -3.55 11.43 -3.97
C ARG A 21 -3.70 11.91 -2.52
N LEU A 22 -4.93 12.02 -2.03
CA LEU A 22 -5.26 12.60 -0.72
C LEU A 22 -5.56 11.54 0.35
N ASP A 23 -5.38 10.26 0.02
CA ASP A 23 -5.65 9.17 0.96
C ASP A 23 -4.45 8.94 1.91
N PRO A 24 -4.66 8.97 3.25
CA PRO A 24 -3.57 8.83 4.23
C PRO A 24 -2.85 7.48 4.14
N TYR A 25 -3.57 6.40 3.80
CA TYR A 25 -2.96 5.07 3.66
C TYR A 25 -2.03 5.02 2.45
N SER A 26 -2.43 5.66 1.35
CA SER A 26 -1.64 5.81 0.13
C SER A 26 -0.36 6.60 0.38
N VAL A 27 -0.44 7.71 1.12
CA VAL A 27 0.74 8.49 1.52
C VAL A 27 1.69 7.65 2.38
N CYS A 28 1.16 6.89 3.34
CA CYS A 28 1.96 6.03 4.21
C CYS A 28 2.78 4.99 3.42
N VAL A 29 2.16 4.34 2.43
CA VAL A 29 2.86 3.36 1.58
C VAL A 29 3.92 4.02 0.70
N LYS A 30 3.59 5.17 0.08
CA LYS A 30 4.57 5.94 -0.71
C LYS A 30 5.79 6.32 0.12
N GLN A 31 5.58 6.78 1.35
CA GLN A 31 6.66 7.10 2.29
C GLN A 31 7.48 5.87 2.68
N LEU A 32 6.86 4.70 2.85
CA LEU A 32 7.59 3.45 3.11
C LEU A 32 8.58 3.15 1.97
N PHE A 33 8.12 3.20 0.71
CA PHE A 33 9.00 2.92 -0.43
C PHE A 33 10.02 4.04 -0.69
N ALA A 34 9.63 5.31 -0.60
CA ALA A 34 10.52 6.45 -0.85
C ALA A 34 11.56 6.68 0.26
N VAL A 35 11.11 6.72 1.53
CA VAL A 35 11.92 7.21 2.65
C VAL A 35 12.57 6.08 3.44
N LYS A 36 11.88 4.95 3.62
CA LYS A 36 12.43 3.82 4.38
C LYS A 36 13.24 2.89 3.50
N LEU A 37 12.68 2.50 2.36
CA LEU A 37 13.29 1.52 1.48
C LEU A 37 14.15 2.15 0.37
N TRP A 38 13.94 3.42 0.03
CA TRP A 38 14.65 4.10 -1.07
C TRP A 38 14.55 3.34 -2.39
N VAL A 39 13.36 2.78 -2.64
CA VAL A 39 13.07 1.98 -3.83
C VAL A 39 12.31 2.83 -4.84
N PRO A 40 12.72 2.85 -6.12
CA PRO A 40 11.94 3.48 -7.16
C PRO A 40 10.61 2.73 -7.34
N TYR A 41 9.51 3.46 -7.35
CA TYR A 41 8.17 2.93 -7.57
C TYR A 41 7.39 3.81 -8.55
N LYS A 42 6.44 3.20 -9.26
CA LYS A 42 5.46 3.91 -10.06
C LYS A 42 4.15 4.04 -9.28
N ALA A 43 3.80 5.26 -8.89
CA ALA A 43 2.47 5.54 -8.33
C ALA A 43 1.50 5.93 -9.46
N ILE A 44 0.29 5.37 -9.42
CA ILE A 44 -0.81 5.73 -10.31
C ILE A 44 -1.94 6.27 -9.44
N GLU A 45 -2.23 7.56 -9.57
CA GLU A 45 -3.29 8.24 -8.83
C GLU A 45 -4.62 8.03 -9.56
N LEU A 46 -5.44 7.11 -9.06
CA LEU A 46 -6.72 6.78 -9.70
C LEU A 46 -7.73 7.94 -9.65
N ASN A 47 -7.55 8.91 -8.76
CA ASN A 47 -8.40 10.09 -8.70
C ASN A 47 -8.05 11.14 -9.78
N GLU A 48 -6.91 11.03 -10.44
CA GLU A 48 -6.48 11.95 -11.51
C GLU A 48 -6.63 11.32 -12.91
N GLU A 49 -6.74 10.00 -12.98
CA GLU A 49 -6.97 9.27 -14.22
C GLU A 49 -8.44 9.29 -14.63
N SER A 50 -8.71 9.57 -15.91
CA SER A 50 -10.08 9.57 -16.47
C SER A 50 -10.79 8.23 -16.31
N ASP A 51 -10.06 7.12 -16.42
CA ASP A 51 -10.57 5.74 -16.25
C ASP A 51 -10.28 5.17 -14.86
N GLY A 52 -9.98 6.02 -13.87
CA GLY A 52 -9.48 5.58 -12.57
C GLY A 52 -10.46 4.68 -11.81
N ARG A 53 -11.77 4.95 -11.94
CA ARG A 53 -12.84 4.16 -11.32
C ARG A 53 -12.94 2.77 -11.94
N GLU A 54 -12.85 2.69 -13.26
CA GLU A 54 -12.86 1.45 -14.02
C GLU A 54 -11.63 0.61 -13.69
N ILE A 55 -10.46 1.26 -13.54
CA ILE A 55 -9.22 0.60 -13.10
C ILE A 55 -9.41 0.08 -11.66
N GLN A 56 -9.99 0.85 -10.75
CA GLN A 56 -10.25 0.40 -9.38
C GLN A 56 -11.17 -0.82 -9.33
N CYS A 57 -12.26 -0.82 -10.10
CA CYS A 57 -13.15 -1.97 -10.22
C CYS A 57 -12.40 -3.19 -10.80
N ALA A 58 -11.64 -3.01 -11.88
CA ALA A 58 -10.85 -4.07 -12.47
C ALA A 58 -9.78 -4.64 -11.51
N LEU A 59 -9.13 -3.78 -10.72
CA LEU A 59 -8.19 -4.19 -9.68
C LEU A 59 -8.89 -5.00 -8.60
N ALA A 60 -10.10 -4.61 -8.22
CA ALA A 60 -10.90 -5.36 -7.26
C ALA A 60 -11.28 -6.75 -7.76
N ASP A 61 -11.66 -6.87 -9.04
CA ASP A 61 -12.00 -8.16 -9.64
C ASP A 61 -10.75 -9.05 -9.79
N TRP A 62 -9.59 -8.45 -10.08
CA TRP A 62 -8.33 -9.19 -10.24
C TRP A 62 -7.71 -9.63 -8.91
N THR A 63 -7.76 -8.77 -7.89
CA THR A 63 -7.05 -8.99 -6.61
C THR A 63 -7.96 -9.42 -5.47
N GLY A 64 -9.27 -9.30 -5.64
CA GLY A 64 -10.27 -9.41 -4.57
C GLY A 64 -10.28 -8.23 -3.60
N GLN A 65 -9.54 -7.15 -3.87
CA GLN A 65 -9.36 -6.02 -2.96
C GLN A 65 -9.80 -4.70 -3.61
N ARG A 66 -10.89 -4.10 -3.09
CA ARG A 66 -11.37 -2.77 -3.51
C ARG A 66 -10.63 -1.60 -2.88
N ALA A 67 -10.00 -1.85 -1.73
CA ALA A 67 -9.35 -0.82 -0.94
C ALA A 67 -8.02 -0.39 -1.59
N LEU A 68 -7.79 0.91 -1.57
CA LEU A 68 -6.51 1.53 -1.89
C LEU A 68 -5.73 1.78 -0.58
N PRO A 69 -4.40 1.89 -0.65
CA PRO A 69 -3.56 1.67 -1.82
C PRO A 69 -3.42 0.17 -2.17
N SER A 70 -3.34 -0.16 -3.46
CA SER A 70 -3.05 -1.53 -3.93
C SER A 70 -1.60 -1.62 -4.44
N VAL A 71 -0.79 -2.42 -3.76
CA VAL A 71 0.66 -2.54 -4.03
C VAL A 71 0.98 -3.80 -4.81
N PHE A 72 1.80 -3.65 -5.86
CA PHE A 72 2.33 -4.72 -6.67
C PHE A 72 3.86 -4.67 -6.73
N ILE A 73 4.50 -5.83 -6.61
CA ILE A 73 5.96 -6.00 -6.73
C ILE A 73 6.20 -7.17 -7.67
N GLY A 74 6.91 -6.95 -8.78
CA GLY A 74 7.27 -8.00 -9.74
C GLY A 74 6.05 -8.70 -10.35
N GLY A 75 4.96 -7.97 -10.60
CA GLY A 75 3.71 -8.57 -11.06
C GLY A 75 2.86 -9.21 -9.96
N LYS A 76 3.37 -9.38 -8.74
CA LYS A 76 2.66 -10.01 -7.63
C LYS A 76 1.92 -8.98 -6.78
N HIS A 77 0.66 -9.26 -6.48
CA HIS A 77 -0.15 -8.45 -5.58
C HIS A 77 0.27 -8.66 -4.12
N ILE A 78 0.66 -7.58 -3.44
CA ILE A 78 1.09 -7.57 -2.04
C ILE A 78 -0.08 -7.25 -1.11
N GLY A 79 -0.95 -6.31 -1.53
CA GLY A 79 -2.13 -5.89 -0.80
C GLY A 79 -2.13 -4.41 -0.40
N ASN A 80 -2.94 -4.13 0.62
CA ASN A 80 -3.10 -2.82 1.25
C ASN A 80 -1.85 -2.32 2.00
N CYS A 81 -1.95 -1.08 2.50
CA CYS A 81 -0.97 -0.48 3.41
C CYS A 81 -0.60 -1.39 4.59
N ASP A 82 -1.57 -1.89 5.34
CA ASP A 82 -1.30 -2.71 6.53
C ASP A 82 -0.55 -4.01 6.22
N LYS A 83 -0.93 -4.69 5.13
CA LYS A 83 -0.25 -5.92 4.68
C LYS A 83 1.19 -5.63 4.28
N THR A 84 1.41 -4.53 3.56
CA THR A 84 2.75 -4.09 3.13
C THR A 84 3.64 -3.78 4.34
N TRP A 85 3.11 -3.03 5.31
CA TRP A 85 3.82 -2.71 6.56
C TRP A 85 4.10 -3.95 7.41
N ALA A 86 3.15 -4.88 7.51
CA ALA A 86 3.35 -6.13 8.22
C ALA A 86 4.47 -6.98 7.58
N LEU A 87 4.55 -7.02 6.26
CA LEU A 87 5.65 -7.70 5.54
C LEU A 87 6.99 -7.02 5.75
N HIS A 88 7.02 -5.68 5.82
CA HIS A 88 8.22 -4.93 6.13
C HIS A 88 8.72 -5.25 7.55
N LYS A 89 7.83 -5.20 8.55
CA LYS A 89 8.17 -5.55 9.95
C LYS A 89 8.66 -6.99 10.10
N LYS A 90 8.13 -7.92 9.29
CA LYS A 90 8.56 -9.33 9.25
C LYS A 90 9.86 -9.56 8.45
N GLY A 91 10.46 -8.52 7.87
CA GLY A 91 11.66 -8.63 7.03
C GLY A 91 11.43 -9.34 5.69
N LYS A 92 10.18 -9.63 5.31
CA LYS A 92 9.84 -10.36 4.07
C LYS A 92 9.73 -9.46 2.84
N LEU A 93 9.60 -8.16 3.03
CA LEU A 93 9.47 -7.21 1.93
C LEU A 93 10.78 -7.02 1.15
N VAL A 94 11.92 -7.05 1.85
CA VAL A 94 13.26 -6.90 1.25
C VAL A 94 13.61 -8.06 0.30
N PRO A 95 13.40 -9.35 0.68
CA PRO A 95 13.57 -10.47 -0.24
C PRO A 95 12.74 -10.34 -1.52
N LEU A 96 11.47 -9.92 -1.43
CA LEU A 96 10.60 -9.73 -2.60
C LEU A 96 11.12 -8.64 -3.55
N LEU A 97 11.76 -7.61 -3.01
CA LEU A 97 12.41 -6.55 -3.80
C LEU A 97 13.71 -7.05 -4.45
N ALA A 98 14.45 -7.90 -3.75
CA ALA A 98 15.66 -8.52 -4.29
C ALA A 98 15.33 -9.49 -5.45
N GLU A 99 14.23 -10.24 -5.37
CA GLU A 99 13.74 -11.12 -6.45
C GLU A 99 13.49 -10.38 -7.76
N VAL A 100 13.05 -9.12 -7.69
CA VAL A 100 12.83 -8.26 -8.86
C VAL A 100 14.07 -7.45 -9.26
N GLN A 101 15.24 -7.82 -8.74
CA GLN A 101 16.52 -7.16 -8.95
C GLN A 101 16.49 -5.67 -8.56
N ILE A 102 15.76 -5.33 -7.49
CA ILE A 102 15.87 -4.01 -6.86
C ILE A 102 16.86 -4.16 -5.71
N VAL A 103 18.03 -3.54 -5.87
CA VAL A 103 19.09 -3.56 -4.88
C VAL A 103 18.78 -2.51 -3.82
N VAL A 104 18.33 -2.96 -2.65
CA VAL A 104 18.26 -2.12 -1.46
C VAL A 104 19.66 -2.04 -0.84
N PRO A 105 20.26 -0.84 -0.64
CA PRO A 105 21.61 -0.73 -0.11
C PRO A 105 21.73 -1.36 1.30
N LEU A 106 22.58 -2.37 1.42
CA LEU A 106 22.83 -3.14 2.67
C LEU A 106 23.26 -2.27 3.86
N HIS A 107 23.96 -1.15 3.63
CA HIS A 107 24.44 -0.25 4.70
C HIS A 107 23.32 0.41 5.52
N ARG A 108 22.05 0.29 5.11
CA ARG A 108 20.89 0.87 5.82
C ARG A 108 19.98 -0.15 6.50
N LEU A 109 20.25 -1.45 6.36
CA LEU A 109 19.54 -2.48 7.13
C LEU A 109 20.05 -2.59 8.59
N VAL A 110 21.16 -1.90 8.91
CA VAL A 110 21.89 -2.02 10.19
C VAL A 110 21.77 -0.77 11.07
N THR A 111 21.20 0.33 10.58
CA THR A 111 20.89 1.45 11.48
C THR A 111 19.75 1.01 12.40
N PRO A 112 19.89 1.12 13.73
CA PRO A 112 18.77 0.91 14.64
C PRO A 112 17.65 1.83 14.15
N LEU A 113 16.51 1.24 13.81
CA LEU A 113 15.31 2.00 13.50
C LEU A 113 15.17 3.09 14.57
N PRO A 114 15.03 4.38 14.20
CA PRO A 114 14.65 5.37 15.20
C PRO A 114 13.42 4.80 15.89
N ARG A 115 13.46 4.77 17.22
CA ARG A 115 12.40 4.22 18.06
C ARG A 115 11.18 5.10 17.83
N ILE A 116 10.43 4.80 16.77
CA ILE A 116 9.17 5.46 16.44
C ILE A 116 8.23 5.01 17.55
N THR A 117 8.11 5.83 18.59
CA THR A 117 7.33 5.52 19.81
C THR A 117 5.83 5.53 19.57
N LYS A 118 5.36 5.73 18.33
CA LYS A 118 3.96 5.60 17.95
C LYS A 118 3.85 5.00 16.55
N SER A 119 3.28 3.80 16.47
CA SER A 119 3.00 3.22 15.16
C SER A 119 1.96 4.12 14.45
N PRO A 120 2.08 4.42 13.14
CA PRO A 120 1.05 5.18 12.42
C PRO A 120 -0.34 4.53 12.45
N GLN A 121 -0.43 3.28 12.91
CA GLN A 121 -1.68 2.55 13.11
C GLN A 121 -2.42 2.98 14.37
N ASP A 122 -1.73 3.55 15.37
CA ASP A 122 -2.37 4.03 16.61
C ASP A 122 -3.10 5.37 16.40
N GLU A 123 -2.69 6.16 15.40
CA GLU A 123 -3.32 7.46 15.09
C GLU A 123 -4.52 7.33 14.13
N PHE A 124 -4.58 6.24 13.36
CA PHE A 124 -5.66 5.95 12.40
C PHE A 124 -6.67 4.91 12.87
N ALA A 125 -6.62 4.52 14.15
CA ALA A 125 -7.65 3.66 14.74
C ALA A 125 -9.03 4.33 14.56
N ARG A 126 -9.87 3.77 13.68
CA ARG A 126 -11.25 4.22 13.51
C ARG A 126 -11.91 4.17 14.89
N PRO A 127 -12.63 5.22 15.32
CA PRO A 127 -13.53 5.08 16.45
C PRO A 127 -14.56 4.03 16.07
N THR A 128 -14.43 2.82 16.63
CA THR A 128 -15.44 1.79 16.51
C THR A 128 -16.67 2.31 17.24
N ASN A 129 -17.71 2.66 16.50
CA ASN A 129 -18.99 3.06 17.05
C ASN A 129 -19.59 1.88 17.82
N ARG A 130 -19.31 1.81 19.12
CA ARG A 130 -19.79 0.78 20.03
C ARG A 130 -20.95 1.36 20.81
N LYS A 131 -22.16 1.12 20.29
CA LYS A 131 -23.47 1.03 20.95
C LYS A 131 -23.60 1.74 22.30
N ARG A 132 -24.40 2.82 22.38
CA ARG A 132 -25.14 3.14 23.60
C ARG A 132 -26.63 2.94 23.38
N SER A 133 -27.07 1.81 23.93
CA SER A 133 -28.42 1.38 24.30
C SER A 133 -29.54 2.42 24.25
N ARG A 134 -30.62 2.07 23.55
CA ARG A 134 -31.98 2.46 23.93
C ARG A 134 -32.30 1.86 25.30
N SER A 135 -32.62 2.71 26.27
CA SER A 135 -33.38 2.42 27.51
C SER A 135 -34.29 3.64 27.71
N LYS A 136 -35.58 3.58 27.37
CA LYS A 136 -36.73 2.99 28.07
C LYS A 136 -37.18 3.85 29.27
N LEU A 137 -38.42 4.36 29.18
CA LEU A 137 -39.29 4.95 30.23
C LEU A 137 -38.69 6.19 30.95
N GLU A 138 -39.41 7.28 31.20
CA GLU A 138 -40.82 7.50 31.56
C GLU A 138 -41.41 8.73 30.85
#